data_AF-A0A3R6PKA0-F1
#
_entry.id   AF-A0A3R6PKA0-F1
#
_cell.length_a   1.000
_cell.length_b   1.000
_cell.length_c   1.000
_cell.angle_alpha   90.00
_cell.angle_beta   90.00
_cell.angle_gamma   90.00
#
_symmetry.space_group_name_H-M   'P 1'
#
loop_
_entity.id
_entity.type
_entity.pdbx_description
1 polymer ?
#
loop_
_entity_poly.entity_id
_entity_poly.type
_entity_poly.pdbx_seq_one_letter_code
_entity_poly.pdbx_strand_id
1 'polypeptide(L)' 'MLVGDLIYNDNFNLTADYAIYNCAEGKFWYQERPVFNSKTDRGKPKDKILDLEIKYITVQNNVIIIEAKKRGN' A
#
# COMPACT_ATOMS: atom_id res chain seq x y z
N MET A 1 11.31 -3.27 1.18
CA MET A 1 10.17 -3.83 1.94
C MET A 1 9.00 -3.95 0.97
N LEU A 2 8.41 -5.13 0.87
CA LEU A 2 7.23 -5.36 0.05
C LEU A 2 5.96 -4.98 0.83
N VAL A 3 4.88 -4.71 0.10
CA VAL A 3 3.55 -4.55 0.72
C VAL A 3 3.16 -5.82 1.48
N GLY A 4 3.51 -7.00 0.96
CA GLY A 4 3.32 -8.27 1.64
C GLY A 4 3.96 -8.31 3.04
N ASP A 5 5.21 -7.83 3.16
CA ASP A 5 5.96 -7.82 4.41
C ASP A 5 5.30 -6.96 5.50
N LEU A 6 4.59 -5.90 5.10
CA LEU A 6 3.91 -4.99 6.01
C LEU A 6 2.51 -5.50 6.41
N ILE A 7 1.77 -6.10 5.47
CA ILE A 7 0.35 -6.46 5.67
C ILE A 7 0.16 -7.90 6.19
N TYR A 8 1.07 -8.81 5.82
CA TYR A 8 1.07 -10.22 6.25
C TYR A 8 2.32 -10.51 7.06
N ASN A 9 2.38 -9.89 8.25
CA ASN A 9 3.46 -10.08 9.19
C ASN A 9 2.92 -10.73 10.47
N ASP A 10 3.47 -11.88 10.86
CA ASP A 10 3.03 -12.57 12.08
C ASP A 10 3.50 -11.85 13.37
N ASN A 11 4.52 -11.01 13.27
CA ASN A 11 5.12 -10.28 14.40
C ASN A 11 4.68 -8.80 14.46
N PHE A 12 3.89 -8.33 13.49
CA PHE A 12 3.46 -6.94 13.40
C PHE A 12 2.03 -6.84 12.86
N ASN A 13 1.17 -6.07 13.54
CA ASN A 13 -0.20 -5.88 13.11
C ASN A 13 -0.50 -4.40 12.80
N LEU A 14 -0.88 -4.11 11.56
CA LEU A 14 -1.34 -2.79 11.15
C LEU A 14 -2.85 -2.67 11.37
N THR A 15 -3.25 -2.09 12.51
CA THR A 15 -4.68 -1.94 12.90
C THR A 15 -5.32 -0.63 12.46
N ALA A 16 -4.54 0.28 11.87
CA ALA A 16 -5.04 1.56 11.38
C ALA A 16 -5.61 1.43 9.97
N ASP A 17 -6.42 2.41 9.56
CA ASP A 17 -6.86 2.49 8.17
C ASP A 17 -5.70 2.81 7.24
N TYR A 18 -5.63 2.12 6.11
CA TYR A 18 -4.58 2.32 5.12
C TYR A 18 -5.10 2.21 3.69
N ALA A 19 -4.40 2.89 2.78
CA ALA A 19 -4.63 2.83 1.35
C ALA A 19 -3.30 2.64 0.62
N ILE A 20 -3.27 1.68 -0.30
CA ILE A 20 -2.08 1.32 -1.09
C ILE A 20 -2.26 1.88 -2.49
N TYR A 21 -1.22 2.54 -3.00
CA TYR A 21 -1.19 3.15 -4.32
C TYR A 21 -0.04 2.55 -5.14
N ASN A 22 -0.31 2.19 -6.39
CA ASN A 22 0.74 1.79 -7.33
C ASN A 22 1.27 3.02 -8.08
N CYS A 23 2.26 3.66 -7.49
CA CYS A 23 2.91 4.87 -7.95
C CYS A 23 4.07 4.56 -8.92
N ALA A 24 3.76 3.89 -10.02
CA ALA A 24 4.71 3.69 -11.11
C ALA A 24 5.05 5.02 -11.82
N GLU A 25 6.21 5.08 -12.48
CA GLU A 25 6.58 6.18 -13.38
C GLU A 25 6.62 7.59 -12.73
N GLY A 26 7.02 7.67 -11.47
CA GLY A 26 7.22 8.96 -10.78
C GLY A 26 5.93 9.66 -10.34
N LYS A 27 4.78 8.99 -10.45
CA LYS A 27 3.50 9.47 -9.93
C LYS A 27 3.47 9.44 -8.40
N PHE A 28 2.56 10.22 -7.82
CA PHE A 28 2.29 10.29 -6.39
C PHE A 28 0.86 9.83 -6.06
N TRP A 29 0.61 9.49 -4.80
CA TRP A 29 -0.68 8.96 -4.34
C TRP A 29 -1.86 9.89 -4.64
N TYR A 30 -1.67 11.20 -4.60
CA TYR A 30 -2.74 12.19 -4.83
C TYR A 30 -3.13 12.34 -6.31
N GLN A 31 -2.40 11.67 -7.21
CA GLN A 31 -2.67 11.69 -8.66
C GLN A 31 -3.33 10.39 -9.14
N GLU A 32 -3.47 9.39 -8.27
CA GLU A 32 -3.91 8.04 -8.62
C GLU A 32 -5.02 7.57 -7.70
N ARG A 33 -5.74 6.52 -8.13
CA ARG A 33 -6.67 5.82 -7.24
C ARG A 33 -5.93 4.75 -6.46
N PRO A 34 -6.33 4.48 -5.20
CA PRO A 34 -5.74 3.37 -4.46
C PRO A 34 -6.02 2.05 -5.19
N VAL A 35 -5.01 1.20 -5.25
CA VAL A 35 -5.18 -0.20 -5.70
C VAL A 35 -5.78 -1.07 -4.60
N PHE A 36 -5.73 -0.61 -3.35
CA PHE A 36 -6.43 -1.19 -2.22
C PHE A 36 -6.70 -0.12 -1.15
N ASN A 37 -7.86 -0.15 -0.51
CA ASN A 37 -8.22 0.72 0.61
C ASN A 37 -8.95 -0.08 1.69
N SER A 38 -8.39 -0.12 2.90
CA SER A 38 -8.91 -0.92 4.02
C SER A 38 -10.30 -0.50 4.50
N LYS A 39 -10.73 0.74 4.21
CA LYS A 39 -12.07 1.22 4.60
C LYS A 39 -13.17 0.73 3.67
N THR A 40 -12.86 0.59 2.38
CA THR A 40 -13.86 0.32 1.34
C THR A 40 -13.78 -1.10 0.81
N ASP A 41 -12.57 -1.66 0.77
CA ASP A 41 -12.33 -3.00 0.26
C ASP A 41 -12.45 -4.02 1.38
N ARG A 42 -12.99 -5.20 1.06
CA ARG A 42 -13.17 -6.26 2.05
C ARG A 42 -11.90 -7.11 2.15
N GLY A 43 -11.46 -7.33 3.38
CA GLY A 43 -10.35 -8.25 3.69
C GLY A 43 -8.98 -7.57 3.58
N LYS A 44 -7.96 -8.36 3.23
CA LYS A 44 -6.59 -7.89 3.02
C LYS A 44 -6.26 -7.88 1.51
N PRO A 45 -5.31 -7.04 1.06
CA PRO A 45 -4.82 -7.05 -0.32
C PRO A 45 -4.29 -8.45 -0.71
N LYS A 46 -4.31 -8.74 -2.02
CA LYS A 46 -3.94 -10.03 -2.60
C LYS A 46 -3.06 -9.86 -3.84
N ASP A 47 -2.53 -10.99 -4.32
CA ASP A 47 -1.86 -11.14 -5.61
C ASP A 47 -0.74 -10.09 -5.82
N LYS A 48 -0.74 -9.45 -7.00
CA LYS A 48 0.27 -8.50 -7.48
C LYS A 48 0.46 -7.27 -6.59
N ILE A 49 -0.48 -6.97 -5.69
CA ILE A 49 -0.35 -5.84 -4.76
C ILE A 49 0.71 -6.16 -3.70
N LEU A 50 0.81 -7.43 -3.27
CA LEU A 50 1.73 -7.87 -2.23
C LEU A 50 3.19 -7.83 -2.68
N ASP A 51 3.43 -8.01 -3.97
CA ASP A 51 4.76 -7.97 -4.57
C ASP A 51 5.25 -6.54 -4.88
N LEU A 52 4.44 -5.51 -4.59
CA LEU A 52 4.87 -4.12 -4.79
C LEU A 52 5.91 -3.72 -3.74
N GLU A 53 6.95 -3.04 -4.18
CA GLU A 53 7.97 -2.47 -3.32
C GLU A 53 7.48 -1.14 -2.75
N ILE A 54 7.46 -1.01 -1.43
CA ILE A 54 7.11 0.22 -0.74
C ILE A 54 8.20 1.25 -0.98
N LYS A 55 7.82 2.41 -1.53
CA LYS A 55 8.68 3.56 -1.76
C LYS A 55 8.59 4.56 -0.62
N TYR A 56 7.38 4.82 -0.13
CA TYR A 56 7.10 5.86 0.84
C TYR A 56 5.81 5.56 1.62
N ILE A 57 5.79 5.93 2.90
CA ILE A 57 4.60 5.85 3.75
C ILE A 57 4.37 7.21 4.39
N THR A 58 3.13 7.68 4.38
CA THR A 58 2.71 8.91 5.06
C THR A 58 1.32 8.76 5.66
N VAL A 59 0.84 9.80 6.31
CA VAL A 59 -0.51 9.86 6.86
C VAL A 59 -1.24 11.05 6.24
N GLN A 60 -2.43 10.79 5.70
CA GLN A 60 -3.33 11.82 5.22
C GLN A 60 -4.75 11.52 5.71
N ASN A 61 -5.41 12.51 6.32
CA ASN A 61 -6.81 12.42 6.77
C ASN A 61 -7.10 11.15 7.61
N ASN A 62 -6.22 10.84 8.56
CA ASN A 62 -6.29 9.64 9.43
C ASN A 62 -6.23 8.30 8.66
N VAL A 63 -5.65 8.29 7.46
CA VAL A 63 -5.38 7.08 6.68
C VAL A 63 -3.89 7.01 6.39
N ILE A 64 -3.29 5.85 6.64
CA ILE A 64 -1.92 5.57 6.25
C ILE A 64 -1.86 5.37 4.74
N ILE A 65 -1.09 6.18 4.06
CA ILE A 65 -0.89 6.10 2.63
C ILE A 65 0.40 5.32 2.37
N ILE A 66 0.30 4.23 1.62
CA ILE A 66 1.43 3.39 1.21
C ILE A 66 1.63 3.60 -0.29
N GLU A 67 2.63 4.38 -0.66
CA GLU A 67 3.09 4.46 -2.04
C GLU A 67 4.01 3.28 -2.33
N ALA A 68 3.60 2.44 -3.26
CA ALA A 68 4.37 1.29 -3.70
C ALA A 68 4.53 1.31 -5.22
N LYS A 69 5.48 0.56 -5.75
CA LYS A 69 5.71 0.43 -7.18
C LYS A 69 6.16 -0.98 -7.51
N LYS A 70 6.02 -1.38 -8.78
CA LYS A 70 6.71 -2.58 -9.26
C LYS A 70 8.22 -2.37 -9.12
N ARG A 71 8.91 -3.42 -8.67
CA ARG A 71 10.36 -3.46 -8.71
C ARG A 71 10.81 -3.28 -10.16
N GLY A 72 11.74 -2.35 -10.40
CA GLY A 72 12.31 -2.19 -11.74
C GLY A 72 13.01 -3.48 -12.16
N ASN A 73 12.92 -3.82 -13.45
CA ASN A 73 13.83 -4.81 -14.04
C ASN A 73 15.28 -4.31 -13.96
#